data_AF-F9F4C9-F1
#
_entry.id   AF-F9F4C9-F1
#
_cell.length_a   1.000
_cell.length_b   1.000
_cell.length_c   1.000
_cell.angle_alpha   90.00
_cell.angle_beta   90.00
_cell.angle_gamma   90.00
#
_symmetry.space_group_name_H-M   'P 1'
#
loop_
_entity.id
_entity.type
_entity.pdbx_description
1 polymer ?
#
loop_
_entity_poly.entity_id
_entity_poly.type
_entity_poly.pdbx_seq_one_letter_code
_entity_poly.pdbx_strand_id
1 'polypeptide(L)'
;RTFSTPKMSSPHTDDTNWDPLGPSSAASQALVILYPQNAAAKLAFSNVIDFLQEQDPISESIRSHYAKFIWYAEQQTSDVDVARLVHSQRDVSSSSPSSSNNSTLSPVDIWTGFYFIDPTITPKNAFQGWAVGRLSRRHMTLGQSVCDLLLTTSRTSLIARRHAFVSFSKETRMASSAVCAHAENSILFEDLRYTLEYTPYCYSDEGRKVLNTYLTRIYGDDQPTEEALLATPTPNRNSQTIGSYTITGANLIGMGSYGRVRPATGPNCAVVAIKTMEAKPASLEFIQGKIDMVRSITTLLETNNQQNVLRCTEVMHMEGTNYHEFHMILQPFVDINLMRLPNDTHWTKLELILKDCLQGLAFLHAHNFVHTDIKPANIGLVNLQLSNASQEALTDPPLRRLTAVILDIDSVIPIPSGRTTILAMPGTNGTIGFHSPEQESSEFDGRTDVWALGVCFFRAMYNRLPWFLSRSGNPWNRKNPHRVQEQRRFHEKYTEAISQIQDDKHAGRACSDAMSPISPPVI
;
A
#
# COMPACT_ATOMS: atom_id res chain seq x y z
N ARG A 1 65.75 -25.49 13.75
CA ARG A 1 64.84 -24.42 13.25
C ARG A 1 63.60 -24.45 14.13
N THR A 2 63.19 -23.27 14.60
CA THR A 2 61.88 -22.87 15.16
C THR A 2 61.42 -23.43 16.53
N PHE A 3 61.74 -22.63 17.57
CA PHE A 3 60.94 -22.17 18.72
C PHE A 3 59.74 -23.00 19.24
N SER A 4 59.79 -23.31 20.55
CA SER A 4 58.60 -23.47 21.40
C SER A 4 58.73 -22.55 22.62
N THR A 5 57.76 -21.66 22.79
CA THR A 5 57.59 -20.74 23.92
C THR A 5 56.71 -21.37 25.01
N PRO A 6 56.85 -20.98 26.29
CA PRO A 6 56.09 -21.55 27.39
C PRO A 6 54.68 -20.96 27.48
N LYS A 7 53.74 -21.80 27.95
CA LYS A 7 52.34 -21.48 28.26
C LYS A 7 52.22 -20.23 29.14
N MET A 8 51.55 -19.19 28.63
CA MET A 8 50.94 -18.15 29.45
C MET A 8 49.46 -18.47 29.65
N SER A 9 49.06 -18.39 30.91
CA SER A 9 47.72 -18.49 31.47
C SER A 9 46.68 -17.66 30.71
N SER A 10 45.50 -18.25 30.53
CA SER A 10 44.27 -17.60 30.07
C SER A 10 43.88 -16.43 30.98
N PRO A 11 43.59 -15.24 30.45
CA PRO A 11 42.81 -14.25 31.16
C PRO A 11 41.31 -14.51 30.93
N HIS A 12 40.62 -14.78 32.04
CA HIS A 12 39.22 -14.47 32.32
C HIS A 12 38.17 -14.70 31.21
N THR A 13 37.51 -15.85 31.30
CA THR A 13 36.09 -16.01 30.96
C THR A 13 35.25 -15.22 31.97
N ASP A 14 34.48 -14.23 31.51
CA ASP A 14 33.11 -13.87 31.95
C ASP A 14 32.69 -12.45 31.50
N ASP A 15 33.10 -12.00 30.31
CA ASP A 15 32.30 -11.00 29.59
C ASP A 15 31.13 -11.75 28.95
N THR A 16 30.03 -11.86 29.69
CA THR A 16 28.74 -12.23 29.10
C THR A 16 28.38 -11.13 28.12
N ASN A 17 28.62 -11.41 26.83
CA ASN A 17 28.18 -10.55 25.73
C ASN A 17 26.64 -10.57 25.75
N TRP A 18 26.04 -9.69 26.55
CA TRP A 18 24.59 -9.56 26.68
C TRP A 18 24.03 -9.15 25.32
N ASP A 19 23.47 -10.12 24.61
CA ASP A 19 22.74 -9.86 23.38
C ASP A 19 21.43 -9.15 23.75
N PRO A 20 21.27 -7.85 23.41
CA PRO A 20 20.07 -7.09 23.74
C PRO A 20 18.82 -7.64 23.05
N LEU A 21 18.97 -8.54 22.07
CA LEU A 21 17.89 -9.25 21.38
C LEU A 21 17.92 -10.76 21.60
N GLY A 22 18.75 -11.22 22.53
CA GLY A 22 18.86 -12.63 22.88
C GLY A 22 17.57 -13.16 23.52
N PRO A 23 17.40 -14.49 23.62
CA PRO A 23 16.14 -15.13 24.07
C PRO A 23 15.69 -14.72 25.48
N SER A 24 16.62 -14.31 26.35
CA SER A 24 16.35 -13.85 27.71
C SER A 24 16.10 -12.34 27.82
N SER A 25 16.24 -11.60 26.73
CA SER A 25 16.02 -10.14 26.72
C SER A 25 14.53 -9.80 26.73
N ALA A 26 14.20 -8.68 27.38
CA ALA A 26 12.88 -8.05 27.29
C ALA A 26 12.50 -7.66 25.84
N ALA A 27 13.49 -7.46 24.96
CA ALA A 27 13.29 -7.16 23.54
C ALA A 27 13.38 -8.40 22.63
N SER A 28 13.39 -9.62 23.18
CA SER A 28 13.52 -10.88 22.41
C SER A 28 12.43 -11.08 21.35
N GLN A 29 11.23 -10.53 21.59
CA GLN A 29 10.08 -10.57 20.67
C GLN A 29 9.80 -9.24 19.98
N ALA A 30 10.70 -8.26 20.12
CA ALA A 30 10.58 -7.00 19.41
C ALA A 30 10.59 -7.26 17.90
N LEU A 31 9.65 -6.69 17.15
CA LEU A 31 9.70 -6.67 15.69
C LEU A 31 10.54 -5.52 15.17
N VAL A 32 10.50 -4.37 15.85
CA VAL A 32 11.14 -3.13 15.42
C VAL A 32 11.81 -2.45 16.60
N ILE A 33 12.94 -1.80 16.32
CA ILE A 33 13.74 -1.04 17.28
C ILE A 33 13.92 0.40 16.77
N LEU A 34 13.96 1.35 17.70
CA LEU A 34 14.28 2.76 17.48
C LEU A 34 15.54 3.15 18.26
N TYR A 35 16.66 3.28 17.56
CA TYR A 35 17.93 3.69 18.15
C TYR A 35 18.09 5.21 18.14
N PRO A 36 18.43 5.86 19.27
CA PRO A 36 18.76 7.29 19.29
C PRO A 36 19.99 7.58 18.40
N GLN A 37 19.83 8.39 17.35
CA GLN A 37 20.88 8.63 16.36
C GLN A 37 21.68 9.90 16.63
N ASN A 38 21.00 11.04 16.85
CA ASN A 38 21.67 12.32 17.08
C ASN A 38 21.88 12.61 18.58
N ALA A 39 22.76 13.56 18.90
CA ALA A 39 23.11 13.92 20.28
C ALA A 39 21.89 14.30 21.12
N ALA A 40 20.91 15.01 20.54
CA ALA A 40 19.68 15.38 21.22
C ALA A 40 18.85 14.15 21.62
N ALA A 41 18.66 13.18 20.70
CA ALA A 41 17.94 11.94 20.99
C ALA A 41 18.66 11.08 22.04
N LYS A 42 20.00 10.97 21.97
CA LYS A 42 20.81 10.23 22.94
C LYS A 42 20.69 10.80 24.35
N LEU A 43 20.81 12.13 24.49
CA LEU A 43 20.64 12.81 25.77
C LEU A 43 19.20 12.67 26.31
N ALA A 44 18.20 12.85 25.45
CA ALA A 44 16.81 12.70 25.83
C ALA A 44 16.50 11.27 26.29
N PHE A 45 17.02 10.25 25.60
CA PHE A 45 16.94 8.85 25.99
C PHE A 45 17.56 8.62 27.37
N SER A 46 18.78 9.12 27.60
CA SER A 46 19.46 9.00 28.90
C SER A 46 18.63 9.57 30.04
N ASN A 47 18.05 10.76 29.85
CA ASN A 47 17.19 11.39 30.86
C ASN A 47 15.91 10.58 31.14
N VAL A 48 15.40 9.84 30.16
CA VAL A 48 14.27 8.92 30.37
C VAL A 48 14.70 7.74 31.21
N ILE A 49 15.90 7.18 30.99
CA ILE A 49 16.43 6.10 31.84
C ILE A 49 16.64 6.57 33.27
N ASP A 50 17.21 7.76 33.46
CA ASP A 50 17.36 8.35 34.80
C ASP A 50 16.00 8.46 35.52
N PHE A 51 14.97 8.93 34.80
CA PHE A 51 13.60 8.96 35.31
C PHE A 51 13.07 7.56 35.68
N LEU A 52 13.34 6.54 34.86
CA LEU A 52 12.89 5.16 35.16
C LEU A 52 13.57 4.61 36.42
N GLN A 53 14.82 5.00 36.69
CA GLN A 53 15.61 4.55 37.83
C GLN A 53 15.33 5.30 39.15
N GLU A 54 14.58 6.42 39.12
CA GLU A 54 14.21 7.15 40.34
C GLU A 54 13.54 6.24 41.39
N GLN A 55 13.71 6.47 42.69
CA GLN A 55 13.07 5.65 43.73
C GLN A 55 11.86 6.35 44.37
N ASP A 56 10.97 6.92 43.56
CA ASP A 56 9.73 7.57 44.01
C ASP A 56 8.52 6.60 43.93
N PRO A 57 7.89 6.23 45.06
CA PRO A 57 6.75 5.31 45.09
C PRO A 57 5.51 5.85 44.36
N ILE A 58 5.34 7.18 44.29
CA ILE A 58 4.13 7.81 43.71
C ILE A 58 4.07 7.57 42.20
N SER A 59 5.23 7.46 41.55
CA SER A 59 5.37 7.31 40.11
C SER A 59 5.76 5.88 39.68
N GLU A 60 5.80 4.91 40.59
CA GLU A 60 6.24 3.54 40.28
C GLU A 60 5.42 2.89 39.14
N SER A 61 4.09 2.97 39.23
CA SER A 61 3.19 2.39 38.21
C SER A 61 3.37 2.98 36.81
N ILE A 62 3.69 4.28 36.71
CA ILE A 62 3.92 4.95 35.43
C ILE A 62 5.27 4.55 34.84
N ARG A 63 6.30 4.36 35.69
CA ARG A 63 7.63 3.92 35.27
C ARG A 63 7.59 2.46 34.81
N SER A 64 6.88 1.59 35.52
CA SER A 64 6.65 0.20 35.09
C SER A 64 5.92 0.10 33.74
N HIS A 65 5.09 1.08 33.38
CA HIS A 65 4.49 1.13 32.04
C HIS A 65 5.54 1.42 30.96
N TYR A 66 6.34 2.46 31.14
CA TYR A 66 7.35 2.88 30.15
C TYR A 66 8.52 1.89 30.02
N ALA A 67 8.87 1.20 31.11
CA ALA A 67 9.90 0.15 31.11
C ALA A 67 9.61 -1.01 30.15
N LYS A 68 8.35 -1.21 29.73
CA LYS A 68 7.95 -2.27 28.79
C LYS A 68 8.40 -2.04 27.35
N PHE A 69 8.79 -0.82 26.99
CA PHE A 69 9.06 -0.42 25.61
C PHE A 69 10.50 0.02 25.38
N ILE A 70 11.39 -0.21 26.36
CA ILE A 70 12.74 0.32 26.37
C ILE A 70 13.73 -0.71 26.88
N TRP A 71 14.87 -0.82 26.20
CA TRP A 71 16.02 -1.58 26.64
C TRP A 71 17.21 -0.63 26.78
N TYR A 72 18.01 -0.78 27.82
CA TYR A 72 19.20 0.03 28.05
C TYR A 72 20.33 -0.83 28.62
N ALA A 73 21.57 -0.44 28.31
CA ALA A 73 22.77 -1.11 28.80
C ALA A 73 22.95 -0.88 30.30
N GLU A 74 23.58 -1.83 30.99
CA GLU A 74 23.81 -1.75 32.44
C GLU A 74 24.80 -0.67 32.86
N GLN A 75 25.64 -0.20 31.93
CA GLN A 75 26.67 0.79 32.18
C GLN A 75 26.49 2.03 31.28
N GLN A 76 26.77 3.20 31.85
CA GLN A 76 26.83 4.45 31.10
C GLN A 76 28.12 4.53 30.28
N THR A 77 28.06 5.25 29.17
CA THR A 77 29.20 5.49 28.29
C THR A 77 29.32 6.97 27.97
N SER A 78 30.56 7.47 27.86
CA SER A 78 30.83 8.85 27.46
C SER A 78 30.56 9.08 25.98
N ASP A 79 29.76 10.11 25.64
CA ASP A 79 29.47 10.50 24.26
C ASP A 79 29.92 11.94 23.98
N VAL A 80 30.85 12.10 23.04
CA VAL A 80 31.48 13.39 22.73
C VAL A 80 30.50 14.38 22.08
N ASP A 81 29.57 13.90 21.24
CA ASP A 81 28.62 14.78 20.57
C ASP A 81 27.55 15.28 21.55
N VAL A 82 27.14 14.42 22.49
CA VAL A 82 26.30 14.84 23.61
C VAL A 82 27.02 15.83 24.51
N ALA A 83 28.30 15.60 24.83
CA ALA A 83 29.09 16.55 25.59
C ALA A 83 29.10 17.93 24.92
N ARG A 84 29.33 18.01 23.59
CA ARG A 84 29.27 19.28 22.85
C ARG A 84 27.91 19.96 22.93
N LEU A 85 26.82 19.20 22.81
CA LEU A 85 25.46 19.72 22.91
C LEU A 85 25.16 20.31 24.30
N VAL A 86 25.55 19.62 25.36
CA VAL A 86 25.33 20.08 26.75
C VAL A 86 26.10 21.37 27.03
N HIS A 87 27.34 21.47 26.55
CA HIS A 87 28.15 22.68 26.73
C HIS A 87 27.59 23.86 25.94
N SER A 88 27.16 23.67 24.69
CA SER A 88 26.58 24.75 23.89
C SER A 88 25.26 25.28 24.48
N GLN A 89 24.44 24.41 25.08
CA GLN A 89 23.23 24.84 25.78
C GLN A 89 23.53 25.64 27.05
N ARG A 90 24.63 25.34 27.75
CA ARG A 90 25.08 26.11 28.92
C ARG A 90 25.57 27.51 28.53
N ASP A 91 26.34 27.62 27.46
CA ASP A 91 26.88 28.90 26.99
C ASP A 91 25.77 29.87 26.50
N VAL A 92 24.71 29.34 25.89
CA VAL A 92 23.53 30.14 25.48
C VAL A 92 22.70 30.59 26.70
N SER A 93 22.74 29.84 27.80
CA SER A 93 22.04 30.16 29.05
C SER A 93 22.82 31.14 29.95
N SER A 94 24.14 31.22 29.79
CA SER A 94 25.03 32.14 30.51
C SER A 94 25.33 33.38 29.69
N SER A 95 24.40 34.33 29.63
CA SER A 95 24.65 35.67 29.07
C SER A 95 25.52 36.51 30.03
N SER A 96 26.80 36.17 30.15
CA SER A 96 27.83 37.02 30.76
C SER A 96 29.19 36.73 30.10
N PRO A 97 29.89 37.74 29.55
CA PRO A 97 31.16 37.52 28.89
C PRO A 97 32.27 37.48 29.93
N SER A 98 32.77 36.29 30.25
CA SER A 98 34.02 36.17 31.00
C SER A 98 34.96 35.15 30.35
N SER A 99 35.98 35.71 29.71
CA SER A 99 37.35 35.23 29.54
C SER A 99 37.60 33.75 29.23
N SER A 100 38.05 33.52 28.00
CA SER A 100 39.15 32.62 27.61
C SER A 100 39.56 31.56 28.64
N ASN A 101 39.13 30.32 28.43
CA ASN A 101 39.87 29.15 28.85
C ASN A 101 39.67 28.05 27.79
N ASN A 102 40.76 27.38 27.42
CA ASN A 102 40.72 26.09 26.73
C ASN A 102 39.98 25.10 27.64
N SER A 103 38.65 25.09 27.61
CA SER A 103 37.86 24.10 28.31
C SER A 103 37.95 22.80 27.53
N THR A 104 38.82 21.89 27.97
CA THR A 104 38.65 20.47 27.66
C THR A 104 37.20 20.11 27.95
N LEU A 105 36.43 19.75 26.92
CA LEU A 105 35.04 19.33 27.07
C LEU A 105 34.97 18.24 28.15
N SER A 106 34.26 18.51 29.25
CA SER A 106 34.09 17.48 30.26
C SER A 106 33.27 16.33 29.65
N PRO A 107 33.69 15.07 29.81
CA PRO A 107 32.91 13.94 29.32
C PRO A 107 31.51 13.97 29.93
N VAL A 108 30.51 13.62 29.14
CA VAL A 108 29.13 13.45 29.59
C VAL A 108 28.79 11.98 29.42
N ASP A 109 28.63 11.29 30.54
CA ASP A 109 28.22 9.90 30.57
C ASP A 109 26.70 9.81 30.39
N ILE A 110 26.28 8.94 29.47
CA ILE A 110 24.88 8.72 29.13
C ILE A 110 24.53 7.24 29.16
N TRP A 111 23.27 6.93 29.45
CA TRP A 111 22.72 5.61 29.18
C TRP A 111 22.55 5.39 27.69
N THR A 112 22.92 4.19 27.22
CA THR A 112 22.73 3.76 25.83
C THR A 112 21.71 2.64 25.75
N GLY A 113 21.03 2.53 24.61
CA GLY A 113 19.94 1.59 24.43
C GLY A 113 19.01 2.00 23.31
N PHE A 114 17.78 1.51 23.36
CA PHE A 114 16.79 1.72 22.32
C PHE A 114 15.36 1.54 22.83
N TYR A 115 14.40 2.11 22.10
CA TYR A 115 13.00 1.73 22.24
C TYR A 115 12.70 0.54 21.33
N PHE A 116 11.73 -0.28 21.70
CA PHE A 116 11.32 -1.40 20.87
C PHE A 116 9.80 -1.56 20.82
N ILE A 117 9.33 -2.17 19.73
CA ILE A 117 7.93 -2.46 19.47
C ILE A 117 7.76 -3.96 19.42
N ASP A 118 7.00 -4.46 20.39
CA ASP A 118 6.55 -5.84 20.49
C ASP A 118 5.02 -5.87 20.42
N PRO A 119 4.41 -6.42 19.35
CA PRO A 119 2.96 -6.52 19.21
C PRO A 119 2.26 -7.38 20.26
N THR A 120 2.99 -8.21 21.00
CA THR A 120 2.43 -8.95 22.14
C THR A 120 2.12 -8.02 23.32
N ILE A 121 2.81 -6.87 23.41
CA ILE A 121 2.56 -5.81 24.39
C ILE A 121 1.49 -4.87 23.83
N THR A 122 0.28 -4.93 24.40
CA THR A 122 -0.86 -4.16 23.90
C THR A 122 -0.61 -2.64 24.05
N PRO A 123 -0.63 -1.86 22.95
CA PRO A 123 -0.49 -0.41 23.03
C PRO A 123 -1.73 0.22 23.68
N LYS A 124 -1.57 1.43 24.24
CA LYS A 124 -2.70 2.16 24.83
C LYS A 124 -3.83 2.45 23.84
N ASN A 125 -3.51 2.60 22.55
CA ASN A 125 -4.49 2.71 21.50
C ASN A 125 -4.33 1.57 20.49
N ALA A 126 -5.05 0.47 20.71
CA ALA A 126 -5.02 -0.71 19.86
C ALA A 126 -5.28 -0.41 18.37
N PHE A 127 -6.03 0.64 18.03
CA PHE A 127 -6.38 0.96 16.64
C PHE A 127 -5.44 1.96 15.96
N GLN A 128 -4.65 2.72 16.72
CA GLN A 128 -3.72 3.73 16.18
C GLN A 128 -2.24 3.33 16.36
N GLY A 129 -1.95 2.24 17.07
CA GLY A 129 -0.60 1.80 17.39
C GLY A 129 -0.05 2.43 18.66
N TRP A 130 1.28 2.43 18.78
CA TRP A 130 1.99 2.89 19.98
C TRP A 130 2.13 4.41 19.95
N ALA A 131 1.56 5.07 20.95
CA ALA A 131 1.67 6.51 21.08
C ALA A 131 3.09 6.91 21.50
N VAL A 132 3.67 7.90 20.83
CA VAL A 132 4.99 8.46 21.14
C VAL A 132 4.83 9.89 21.63
N GLY A 133 5.56 10.30 22.67
CA GLY A 133 5.50 11.68 23.13
C GLY A 133 6.22 11.93 24.43
N ARG A 134 5.81 13.00 25.13
CA ARG A 134 6.39 13.40 26.41
C ARG A 134 5.46 13.22 27.60
N LEU A 135 6.07 13.05 28.77
CA LEU A 135 5.37 13.04 30.04
C LEU A 135 5.34 14.44 30.65
N SER A 136 4.26 14.77 31.37
CA SER A 136 4.14 16.06 32.08
C SER A 136 3.96 15.83 33.58
N ARG A 137 4.50 16.71 34.43
CA ARG A 137 4.37 16.56 35.90
C ARG A 137 2.94 16.33 36.39
N ARG A 138 1.91 16.94 35.79
CA ARG A 138 0.50 16.72 36.18
C ARG A 138 0.08 15.26 35.97
N HIS A 139 0.53 14.64 34.88
CA HIS A 139 0.23 13.24 34.57
C HIS A 139 1.09 12.28 35.41
N MET A 140 2.31 12.68 35.77
CA MET A 140 3.14 11.96 36.74
C MET A 140 2.43 11.88 38.10
N THR A 141 1.93 13.02 38.62
CA THR A 141 1.22 13.06 39.91
C THR A 141 -0.10 12.30 39.91
N LEU A 142 -0.72 12.13 38.73
CA LEU A 142 -1.97 11.38 38.58
C LEU A 142 -1.74 9.89 38.28
N GLY A 143 -0.49 9.43 38.13
CA GLY A 143 -0.16 8.06 37.72
C GLY A 143 -0.68 7.69 36.32
N GLN A 144 -0.90 8.67 35.44
CA GLN A 144 -1.52 8.45 34.13
C GLN A 144 -0.49 8.57 33.00
N SER A 145 -0.14 7.45 32.37
CA SER A 145 0.67 7.47 31.15
C SER A 145 -0.16 7.90 29.94
N VAL A 146 0.33 8.93 29.24
CA VAL A 146 -0.34 9.56 28.09
C VAL A 146 0.13 9.00 26.74
N CYS A 147 1.28 8.35 26.72
CA CYS A 147 1.91 7.69 25.59
C CYS A 147 2.48 6.32 26.00
N ASP A 148 2.93 5.55 25.02
CA ASP A 148 3.60 4.25 25.19
C ASP A 148 5.13 4.43 25.15
N LEU A 149 5.65 5.10 24.12
CA LEU A 149 7.07 5.46 24.03
C LEU A 149 7.28 6.87 24.57
N LEU A 150 7.98 6.98 25.70
CA LEU A 150 8.32 8.24 26.34
C LEU A 150 9.66 8.76 25.82
N LEU A 151 9.66 9.82 25.01
CA LEU A 151 10.90 10.38 24.46
C LEU A 151 11.59 11.37 25.40
N THR A 152 10.83 12.04 26.26
CA THR A 152 11.37 13.03 27.19
C THR A 152 10.40 13.33 28.33
N THR A 153 10.95 13.72 29.48
CA THR A 153 10.22 14.29 30.62
C THR A 153 10.32 15.82 30.66
N SER A 154 11.14 16.42 29.78
CA SER A 154 11.39 17.86 29.78
C SER A 154 10.18 18.67 29.34
N ARG A 155 9.95 19.80 30.03
CA ARG A 155 8.91 20.77 29.66
C ARG A 155 9.35 21.74 28.57
N THR A 156 10.65 21.89 28.36
CA THR A 156 11.23 22.80 27.36
C THR A 156 11.38 22.16 25.98
N SER A 157 11.12 20.85 25.86
CA SER A 157 11.07 20.15 24.59
C SER A 157 9.87 20.58 23.75
N LEU A 158 10.05 20.64 22.43
CA LEU A 158 9.00 20.87 21.44
C LEU A 158 8.04 19.67 21.30
N ILE A 159 8.40 18.52 21.84
CA ILE A 159 7.61 17.29 21.75
C ILE A 159 6.27 17.44 22.48
N ALA A 160 5.19 17.12 21.77
CA ALA A 160 3.85 17.11 22.34
C ALA A 160 3.62 15.90 23.26
N ARG A 161 2.57 15.94 24.10
CA ARG A 161 2.26 14.83 25.03
C ARG A 161 1.92 13.53 24.31
N ARG A 162 1.16 13.62 23.21
CA ARG A 162 0.96 12.60 22.19
C ARG A 162 1.40 13.23 20.88
N HIS A 163 2.65 13.00 20.52
CA HIS A 163 3.30 13.69 19.42
C HIS A 163 3.11 12.92 18.11
N ALA A 164 3.27 11.60 18.17
CA ALA A 164 3.11 10.73 17.01
C ALA A 164 2.56 9.38 17.43
N PHE A 165 2.27 8.54 16.45
CA PHE A 165 2.01 7.12 16.64
C PHE A 165 2.97 6.34 15.76
N VAL A 166 3.48 5.24 16.28
CA VAL A 166 4.16 4.23 15.47
C VAL A 166 3.20 3.06 15.31
N SER A 167 2.96 2.65 14.06
CA SER A 167 2.05 1.56 13.74
C SER A 167 2.58 0.77 12.56
N PHE A 168 2.26 -0.51 12.51
CA PHE A 168 2.45 -1.29 11.30
C PHE A 168 1.37 -0.89 10.27
N SER A 169 1.81 -0.41 9.11
CA SER A 169 0.90 -0.17 7.98
C SER A 169 0.29 -1.51 7.59
N LYS A 170 -1.02 -1.49 7.33
CA LYS A 170 -1.69 -2.68 6.82
C LYS A 170 -1.03 -3.09 5.50
N GLU A 171 -0.86 -2.14 4.57
CA GLU A 171 -0.34 -2.25 3.19
C GLU A 171 1.06 -2.83 3.09
N THR A 172 1.95 -2.42 3.98
CA THR A 172 3.38 -2.72 3.86
C THR A 172 3.87 -3.74 4.88
N ARG A 173 3.08 -4.04 5.93
CA ARG A 173 3.57 -4.70 7.15
C ARG A 173 4.75 -3.96 7.80
N MET A 174 5.07 -2.74 7.36
CA MET A 174 6.18 -1.97 7.86
C MET A 174 5.72 -1.04 8.97
N ALA A 175 6.53 -0.93 10.03
CA ALA A 175 6.37 0.13 11.02
C ALA A 175 6.57 1.49 10.34
N SER A 176 5.57 2.34 10.52
CA SER A 176 5.52 3.71 10.01
C SER A 176 5.14 4.65 11.15
N SER A 177 5.51 5.92 11.01
CA SER A 177 5.06 7.00 11.90
C SER A 177 4.36 8.06 11.06
N ALA A 178 3.35 8.74 11.64
CA ALA A 178 2.63 9.83 10.98
C ALA A 178 3.50 11.05 10.61
N VAL A 179 4.77 11.05 11.04
CA VAL A 179 5.81 12.03 10.69
C VAL A 179 6.83 11.29 9.82
N CYS A 180 6.75 11.47 8.52
CA CYS A 180 7.34 10.55 7.54
C CYS A 180 8.89 10.54 7.56
N ALA A 181 9.43 9.34 7.33
CA ALA A 181 10.84 9.00 7.23
C ALA A 181 11.53 9.64 6.02
N HIS A 182 12.77 10.11 6.22
CA HIS A 182 13.65 10.55 5.14
C HIS A 182 14.18 9.35 4.32
N ALA A 183 14.93 9.61 3.26
CA ALA A 183 15.54 8.59 2.38
C ALA A 183 16.49 7.59 3.09
N GLU A 184 16.79 7.81 4.37
CA GLU A 184 17.51 6.91 5.27
C GLU A 184 16.52 6.39 6.31
N ASN A 185 16.56 5.10 6.70
CA ASN A 185 15.69 4.43 7.71
C ASN A 185 15.67 5.15 9.08
N SER A 186 15.13 6.36 9.11
CA SER A 186 15.24 7.31 10.20
C SER A 186 13.91 7.99 10.40
N ILE A 187 13.55 8.18 11.66
CA ILE A 187 12.35 8.85 12.11
C ILE A 187 12.76 10.09 12.88
N LEU A 188 12.11 11.21 12.60
CA LEU A 188 12.27 12.44 13.37
C LEU A 188 11.03 12.71 14.21
N PHE A 189 11.28 13.04 15.47
CA PHE A 189 10.32 13.64 16.38
C PHE A 189 10.87 15.01 16.79
N GLU A 190 10.49 16.05 16.05
CA GLU A 190 11.10 17.38 16.14
C GLU A 190 12.63 17.31 15.95
N ASP A 191 13.40 17.66 16.98
CA ASP A 191 14.86 17.65 16.98
C ASP A 191 15.47 16.29 17.34
N LEU A 192 14.65 15.30 17.70
CA LEU A 192 15.14 13.96 18.06
C LEU A 192 15.09 13.02 16.85
N ARG A 193 16.26 12.55 16.41
CA ARG A 193 16.39 11.62 15.30
C ARG A 193 16.67 10.21 15.79
N TYR A 194 15.91 9.25 15.28
CA TYR A 194 16.05 7.83 15.58
C TYR A 194 16.28 7.03 14.31
N THR A 195 17.10 5.98 14.36
CA THR A 195 17.16 4.96 13.31
C THR A 195 16.11 3.89 13.59
N LEU A 196 15.31 3.54 12.59
CA LEU A 196 14.36 2.42 12.67
C LEU A 196 14.98 1.16 12.07
N GLU A 197 14.99 0.07 12.84
CA GLU A 197 15.53 -1.21 12.41
C GLU A 197 14.55 -2.35 12.68
N TYR A 198 14.43 -3.28 11.74
CA TYR A 198 13.70 -4.53 11.94
C TYR A 198 14.62 -5.57 12.57
N THR A 199 14.14 -6.25 13.58
CA THR A 199 14.91 -7.28 14.28
C THR A 199 14.98 -8.58 13.47
N PRO A 200 15.96 -9.46 13.75
CA PRO A 200 15.95 -10.82 13.23
C PRO A 200 14.65 -11.57 13.53
N TYR A 201 14.06 -11.35 14.72
CA TYR A 201 12.79 -11.96 15.11
C TYR A 201 11.65 -11.59 14.16
N CYS A 202 11.60 -10.35 13.66
CA CYS A 202 10.59 -9.92 12.69
C CYS A 202 10.58 -10.75 11.39
N TYR A 203 11.75 -11.25 10.98
CA TYR A 203 11.89 -12.04 9.77
C TYR A 203 11.67 -13.54 9.98
N SER A 204 11.53 -13.99 11.24
CA SER A 204 11.21 -15.38 11.58
C SER A 204 9.74 -15.72 11.29
N ASP A 205 9.42 -17.00 11.17
CA ASP A 205 8.04 -17.44 10.95
C ASP A 205 7.13 -17.10 12.15
N GLU A 206 7.67 -17.20 13.37
CA GLU A 206 7.01 -16.79 14.60
C GLU A 206 6.72 -15.28 14.61
N GLY A 207 7.72 -14.45 14.29
CA GLY A 207 7.55 -13.00 14.23
C GLY A 207 6.53 -12.57 13.18
N ARG A 208 6.53 -13.20 12.00
CA ARG A 208 5.52 -12.98 10.95
C ARG A 208 4.12 -13.39 11.40
N LYS A 209 3.97 -14.50 12.13
CA LYS A 209 2.67 -14.92 12.71
C LYS A 209 2.17 -13.93 13.74
N VAL A 210 3.04 -13.42 14.61
CA VAL A 210 2.69 -12.39 15.62
C VAL A 210 2.24 -11.11 14.91
N LEU A 211 2.99 -10.65 13.91
CA LEU A 211 2.63 -9.48 13.10
C LEU A 211 1.28 -9.67 12.40
N ASN A 212 1.06 -10.82 11.75
CA ASN A 212 -0.22 -11.13 11.11
C ASN A 212 -1.37 -11.13 12.10
N THR A 213 -1.20 -11.75 13.27
CA THR A 213 -2.23 -11.78 14.32
C THR A 213 -2.58 -10.37 14.79
N TYR A 214 -1.56 -9.54 15.02
CA TYR A 214 -1.72 -8.13 15.39
C TYR A 214 -2.49 -7.35 14.31
N LEU A 215 -2.08 -7.48 13.05
CA LEU A 215 -2.74 -6.82 11.92
C LEU A 215 -4.17 -7.32 11.72
N THR A 216 -4.45 -8.62 11.90
CA THR A 216 -5.81 -9.18 11.75
C THR A 216 -6.71 -8.63 12.84
N ARG A 217 -6.19 -8.46 14.06
CA ARG A 217 -6.96 -7.87 15.15
C ARG A 217 -7.36 -6.42 14.89
N ILE A 218 -6.51 -5.64 14.20
CA ILE A 218 -6.73 -4.21 13.96
C ILE A 218 -7.53 -3.99 12.67
N TYR A 219 -7.13 -4.65 11.60
CA TYR A 219 -7.64 -4.42 10.24
C TYR A 219 -8.65 -5.49 9.80
N GLY A 220 -8.77 -6.61 10.51
CA GLY A 220 -9.67 -7.71 10.16
C GLY A 220 -9.33 -8.28 8.79
N ASP A 221 -10.35 -8.39 7.94
CA ASP A 221 -10.21 -8.90 6.58
C ASP A 221 -9.58 -7.89 5.59
N ASP A 222 -9.26 -6.67 6.02
CA ASP A 222 -8.58 -5.63 5.22
C ASP A 222 -7.05 -5.75 5.22
N GLN A 223 -6.50 -6.92 5.52
CA GLN A 223 -5.08 -7.14 5.29
C GLN A 223 -4.77 -7.11 3.80
N PRO A 224 -3.66 -6.51 3.38
CA PRO A 224 -3.22 -6.62 2.00
C PRO A 224 -2.79 -8.05 1.75
N THR A 225 -2.97 -8.45 0.50
CA THR A 225 -2.53 -9.72 -0.03
C THR A 225 -1.02 -9.88 0.12
N GLU A 226 -0.52 -11.12 0.13
CA GLU A 226 0.93 -11.36 0.16
C GLU A 226 1.64 -10.67 -1.01
N GLU A 227 0.97 -10.54 -2.15
CA GLU A 227 1.46 -9.86 -3.33
C GLU A 227 1.55 -8.33 -3.15
N ALA A 228 0.58 -7.70 -2.49
CA ALA A 228 0.65 -6.29 -2.12
C ALA A 228 1.81 -6.02 -1.14
N LEU A 229 2.14 -6.99 -0.30
CA LEU A 229 3.26 -6.93 0.64
C LEU A 229 4.62 -7.11 -0.04
N LEU A 230 4.72 -8.02 -1.02
CA LEU A 230 5.89 -8.16 -1.90
C LEU A 230 6.12 -6.90 -2.76
N ALA A 231 5.05 -6.14 -2.99
CA ALA A 231 5.04 -4.84 -3.63
C ALA A 231 5.37 -3.68 -2.69
N THR A 232 5.91 -3.95 -1.49
CA THR A 232 6.41 -2.92 -0.57
C THR A 232 7.94 -3.01 -0.45
N PRO A 233 8.66 -1.89 -0.26
CA PRO A 233 10.11 -1.89 -0.36
C PRO A 233 10.66 -2.54 0.89
N THR A 234 11.27 -3.72 0.79
CA THR A 234 12.31 -4.08 1.75
C THR A 234 13.43 -3.04 1.60
N PRO A 235 13.88 -2.35 2.66
CA PRO A 235 14.98 -1.39 2.57
C PRO A 235 16.19 -2.06 1.93
N ASN A 236 16.50 -1.71 0.68
CA ASN A 236 17.64 -2.21 -0.06
C ASN A 236 18.41 -1.01 -0.61
N ARG A 237 19.74 -1.05 -0.55
CA ARG A 237 20.65 0.01 -1.04
C ARG A 237 20.50 0.31 -2.55
N ASN A 238 19.77 -0.53 -3.29
CA ASN A 238 19.51 -0.40 -4.72
C ASN A 238 18.05 -0.03 -5.05
N SER A 239 17.32 0.62 -4.13
CA SER A 239 15.94 1.06 -4.39
C SER A 239 15.88 2.10 -5.50
N GLN A 240 15.18 1.80 -6.60
CA GLN A 240 14.95 2.73 -7.70
C GLN A 240 13.82 3.71 -7.32
N THR A 241 13.98 4.99 -7.63
CA THR A 241 12.96 6.02 -7.37
C THR A 241 12.46 6.68 -8.66
N ILE A 242 11.22 7.15 -8.66
CA ILE A 242 10.65 8.07 -9.65
C ILE A 242 10.00 9.22 -8.86
N GLY A 243 10.59 10.41 -8.95
CA GLY A 243 10.21 11.53 -8.08
C GLY A 243 10.33 11.14 -6.60
N SER A 244 9.26 11.37 -5.83
CA SER A 244 9.15 10.98 -4.42
C SER A 244 8.66 9.55 -4.19
N TYR A 245 8.53 8.73 -5.23
CA TYR A 245 8.02 7.36 -5.14
C TYR A 245 9.17 6.36 -5.26
N THR A 246 9.23 5.43 -4.30
CA THR A 246 10.19 4.33 -4.30
C THR A 246 9.56 3.13 -4.98
N ILE A 247 10.15 2.68 -6.09
CA ILE A 247 9.68 1.52 -6.85
C ILE A 247 9.98 0.26 -6.06
N THR A 248 9.00 -0.62 -5.99
CA THR A 248 9.05 -1.85 -5.22
C THR A 248 8.98 -3.06 -6.13
N GLY A 249 9.58 -4.18 -5.70
CA GLY A 249 9.50 -5.46 -6.40
C GLY A 249 9.97 -5.42 -7.86
N ALA A 250 11.29 -5.35 -8.11
CA ALA A 250 11.89 -5.35 -9.46
C ALA A 250 11.42 -6.51 -10.37
N ASN A 251 10.84 -7.57 -9.79
CA ASN A 251 10.30 -8.74 -10.49
C ASN A 251 8.77 -8.75 -10.66
N LEU A 252 8.02 -7.81 -10.03
CA LEU A 252 6.56 -7.67 -10.14
C LEU A 252 6.21 -6.70 -11.27
N ILE A 253 6.51 -7.11 -12.52
CA ILE A 253 6.23 -6.30 -13.70
C ILE A 253 4.90 -6.76 -14.31
N GLY A 254 3.88 -5.91 -14.22
CA GLY A 254 2.72 -6.00 -15.10
C GLY A 254 3.07 -5.38 -16.45
N MET A 255 3.03 -6.14 -17.54
CA MET A 255 3.14 -5.61 -18.90
C MET A 255 1.72 -5.32 -19.43
N GLY A 256 1.45 -4.06 -19.75
CA GLY A 256 0.26 -3.64 -20.49
C GLY A 256 0.58 -3.39 -21.97
N SER A 257 -0.45 -3.13 -22.78
CA SER A 257 -0.34 -2.81 -24.22
C SER A 257 0.46 -1.53 -24.51
N TYR A 258 0.43 -0.56 -23.59
CA TYR A 258 1.05 0.76 -23.76
C TYR A 258 2.17 1.07 -22.76
N GLY A 259 2.59 0.10 -21.94
CA GLY A 259 3.59 0.40 -20.92
C GLY A 259 3.79 -0.64 -19.83
N ARG A 260 4.62 -0.28 -18.85
CA ARG A 260 4.96 -1.11 -17.69
C ARG A 260 4.28 -0.56 -16.44
N VAL A 261 3.55 -1.41 -15.73
CA VAL A 261 2.98 -1.10 -14.42
C VAL A 261 3.86 -1.70 -13.33
N ARG A 262 4.28 -0.87 -12.39
CA ARG A 262 5.11 -1.27 -11.25
C ARG A 262 4.50 -0.77 -9.95
N PRO A 263 4.49 -1.57 -8.88
CA PRO A 263 4.14 -1.04 -7.59
C PRO A 263 5.21 -0.05 -7.12
N ALA A 264 4.77 0.91 -6.32
CA ALA A 264 5.66 1.86 -5.66
C ALA A 264 5.07 2.30 -4.33
N THR A 265 5.92 2.85 -3.48
CA THR A 265 5.54 3.48 -2.23
C THR A 265 5.78 4.98 -2.34
N GLY A 266 4.71 5.76 -2.20
CA GLY A 266 4.76 7.22 -2.24
C GLY A 266 5.02 7.87 -0.87
N PRO A 267 4.95 9.21 -0.82
CA PRO A 267 4.95 9.95 0.44
C PRO A 267 3.86 9.41 1.38
N ASN A 268 4.17 9.30 2.68
CA ASN A 268 3.29 8.74 3.72
C ASN A 268 3.04 7.22 3.62
N CYS A 269 3.95 6.46 2.98
CA CYS A 269 3.86 5.01 2.84
C CYS A 269 2.64 4.50 2.05
N ALA A 270 1.97 5.37 1.27
CA ALA A 270 0.87 4.96 0.42
C ALA A 270 1.37 4.07 -0.73
N VAL A 271 0.79 2.88 -0.86
CA VAL A 271 1.10 1.97 -1.98
C VAL A 271 0.32 2.42 -3.21
N VAL A 272 1.03 2.57 -4.33
CA VAL A 272 0.50 3.02 -5.61
C VAL A 272 0.95 2.12 -6.73
N ALA A 273 0.25 2.16 -7.86
CA ALA A 273 0.75 1.63 -9.12
C ALA A 273 1.30 2.77 -9.98
N ILE A 274 2.52 2.62 -10.50
CA ILE A 274 3.10 3.54 -11.48
C ILE A 274 3.03 2.89 -12.86
N LYS A 275 2.20 3.44 -13.75
CA LYS A 275 2.17 3.06 -15.17
C LYS A 275 3.09 3.99 -15.95
N THR A 276 4.15 3.43 -16.54
CA THR A 276 5.11 4.16 -17.38
C THR A 276 4.79 3.93 -18.84
N MET A 277 4.62 5.02 -19.59
CA MET A 277 4.41 5.03 -21.04
C MET A 277 5.55 5.77 -21.73
N GLU A 278 6.02 5.23 -22.85
CA GLU A 278 7.04 5.84 -23.68
C GLU A 278 6.40 6.45 -24.94
N ALA A 279 6.75 7.68 -25.25
CA ALA A 279 6.23 8.44 -26.37
C ALA A 279 7.36 8.85 -27.32
N LYS A 280 7.25 8.51 -28.61
CA LYS A 280 8.09 9.14 -29.63
C LYS A 280 7.64 10.59 -29.85
N PRO A 281 8.51 11.49 -30.33
CA PRO A 281 8.12 12.87 -30.66
C PRO A 281 6.88 12.95 -31.57
N ALA A 282 6.77 12.06 -32.57
CA ALA A 282 5.63 12.00 -33.49
C ALA A 282 4.30 11.57 -32.85
N SER A 283 4.32 10.94 -31.67
CA SER A 283 3.12 10.49 -30.94
C SER A 283 2.87 11.30 -29.66
N LEU A 284 3.65 12.36 -29.43
CA LEU A 284 3.62 13.13 -28.17
C LEU A 284 2.26 13.80 -27.96
N GLU A 285 1.71 14.45 -28.99
CA GLU A 285 0.41 15.11 -28.92
C GLU A 285 -0.74 14.12 -28.64
N PHE A 286 -0.68 12.94 -29.26
CA PHE A 286 -1.65 11.87 -29.00
C PHE A 286 -1.61 11.38 -27.55
N ILE A 287 -0.40 11.16 -27.00
CA ILE A 287 -0.23 10.70 -25.62
C ILE A 287 -0.62 11.80 -24.61
N GLN A 288 -0.30 13.07 -24.91
CA GLN A 288 -0.70 14.19 -24.08
C GLN A 288 -2.24 14.34 -24.04
N GLY A 289 -2.91 14.22 -25.19
CA GLY A 289 -4.37 14.22 -25.25
C GLY A 289 -5.02 13.09 -24.43
N LYS A 290 -4.40 11.90 -24.42
CA LYS A 290 -4.82 10.80 -23.53
C LYS A 290 -4.63 11.15 -22.05
N ILE A 291 -3.49 11.73 -21.69
CA ILE A 291 -3.20 12.15 -20.30
C ILE A 291 -4.22 13.20 -19.83
N ASP A 292 -4.54 14.17 -20.66
CA ASP A 292 -5.47 15.25 -20.31
C ASP A 292 -6.90 14.73 -20.15
N MET A 293 -7.29 13.74 -20.96
CA MET A 293 -8.55 13.02 -20.79
C MET A 293 -8.57 12.21 -19.49
N VAL A 294 -7.50 11.47 -19.18
CA VAL A 294 -7.38 10.74 -17.90
C VAL A 294 -7.47 11.68 -16.70
N ARG A 295 -6.81 12.84 -16.72
CA ARG A 295 -6.91 13.87 -15.67
C ARG A 295 -8.34 14.42 -15.53
N SER A 296 -9.02 14.63 -16.66
CA SER A 296 -10.41 15.09 -16.69
C SER A 296 -11.34 14.06 -16.03
N ILE A 297 -11.16 12.78 -16.34
CA ILE A 297 -11.90 11.67 -15.71
C ILE A 297 -11.60 11.61 -14.21
N THR A 298 -10.33 11.68 -13.77
CA THR A 298 -9.98 11.71 -12.35
C THR A 298 -10.72 12.83 -11.61
N THR A 299 -10.74 14.04 -12.18
CA THR A 299 -11.41 15.20 -11.58
C THR A 299 -12.91 14.95 -11.39
N LEU A 300 -13.57 14.36 -12.39
CA LEU A 300 -14.98 13.98 -12.31
C LEU A 300 -15.22 12.93 -11.21
N LEU A 301 -14.36 11.91 -11.14
CA LEU A 301 -14.47 10.85 -10.13
C LEU A 301 -14.34 11.40 -8.70
N GLU A 302 -13.41 12.31 -8.47
CA GLU A 302 -13.20 12.95 -7.16
C GLU A 302 -14.38 13.84 -6.77
N THR A 303 -14.83 14.70 -7.69
CA THR A 303 -15.94 15.64 -7.45
C THR A 303 -17.25 14.91 -7.11
N ASN A 304 -17.46 13.72 -7.70
CA ASN A 304 -18.65 12.91 -7.47
C ASN A 304 -18.45 11.78 -6.44
N ASN A 305 -17.30 11.72 -5.78
CA ASN A 305 -16.91 10.65 -4.85
C ASN A 305 -17.12 9.23 -5.43
N GLN A 306 -16.88 9.04 -6.72
CA GLN A 306 -17.00 7.76 -7.40
C GLN A 306 -15.72 6.94 -7.18
N GLN A 307 -15.85 5.69 -6.72
CA GLN A 307 -14.73 4.83 -6.31
C GLN A 307 -14.53 3.61 -7.22
N ASN A 308 -15.51 3.27 -8.08
CA ASN A 308 -15.46 2.06 -8.92
C ASN A 308 -14.68 2.23 -10.24
N VAL A 309 -13.94 3.32 -10.40
CA VAL A 309 -13.04 3.57 -11.56
C VAL A 309 -11.70 4.05 -11.01
N LEU A 310 -10.61 3.52 -11.57
CA LEU A 310 -9.25 3.83 -11.14
C LEU A 310 -8.95 5.33 -11.33
N ARG A 311 -8.22 5.91 -10.38
CA ARG A 311 -7.83 7.32 -10.43
C ARG A 311 -6.36 7.44 -10.78
N CYS A 312 -6.05 8.44 -11.62
CA CYS A 312 -4.69 8.90 -11.85
C CYS A 312 -4.47 10.17 -11.03
N THR A 313 -3.80 10.04 -9.90
CA THR A 313 -3.60 11.10 -8.90
C THR A 313 -2.52 12.09 -9.30
N GLU A 314 -1.51 11.63 -10.03
CA GLU A 314 -0.38 12.44 -10.45
C GLU A 314 0.18 11.89 -11.77
N VAL A 315 0.72 12.79 -12.60
CA VAL A 315 1.42 12.42 -13.82
C VAL A 315 2.74 13.16 -13.86
N MET A 316 3.85 12.43 -13.90
CA MET A 316 5.19 12.97 -14.10
C MET A 316 5.59 12.80 -15.56
N HIS A 317 6.22 13.83 -16.12
CA HIS A 317 6.73 13.82 -17.48
C HIS A 317 8.25 14.02 -17.44
N MET A 318 8.97 13.08 -18.05
CA MET A 318 10.42 13.13 -18.20
C MET A 318 10.72 13.32 -19.68
N GLU A 319 11.29 14.48 -20.02
CA GLU A 319 11.70 14.77 -21.39
C GLU A 319 12.98 14.01 -21.74
N GLY A 320 12.97 13.38 -22.92
CA GLY A 320 14.15 12.72 -23.47
C GLY A 320 14.30 13.03 -24.96
N THR A 321 15.52 12.83 -25.47
CA THR A 321 15.88 13.21 -26.84
C THR A 321 15.25 12.32 -27.91
N ASN A 322 15.08 11.03 -27.62
CA ASN A 322 14.50 10.05 -28.54
C ASN A 322 13.07 9.62 -28.15
N TYR A 323 12.77 9.68 -26.85
CA TYR A 323 11.50 9.28 -26.27
C TYR A 323 11.22 10.16 -25.05
N HIS A 324 9.96 10.52 -24.85
CA HIS A 324 9.47 11.09 -23.60
C HIS A 324 8.86 9.97 -22.75
N GLU A 325 9.10 10.00 -21.44
CA GLU A 325 8.47 9.07 -20.51
C GLU A 325 7.40 9.79 -19.70
N PHE A 326 6.23 9.15 -19.60
CA PHE A 326 5.13 9.61 -18.75
C PHE A 326 4.86 8.57 -17.68
N HIS A 327 4.93 8.97 -16.42
CA HIS A 327 4.65 8.11 -15.26
C HIS A 327 3.34 8.54 -14.62
N MET A 328 2.31 7.72 -14.77
CA MET A 328 1.01 7.91 -14.13
C MET A 328 0.98 7.21 -12.77
N ILE A 329 0.64 7.96 -11.72
CA ILE A 329 0.48 7.46 -10.34
C ILE A 329 -0.99 7.10 -10.12
N LEU A 330 -1.26 5.80 -10.03
CA LEU A 330 -2.59 5.22 -10.02
C LEU A 330 -2.98 4.73 -8.62
N GLN A 331 -4.21 5.04 -8.21
CA GLN A 331 -4.79 4.63 -6.93
C GLN A 331 -6.27 4.20 -7.08
N PRO A 332 -6.72 3.20 -6.29
CA PRO A 332 -5.92 2.38 -5.37
C PRO A 332 -4.94 1.45 -6.10
N PHE A 333 -3.88 0.99 -5.42
CA PHE A 333 -3.08 -0.12 -5.92
C PHE A 333 -3.93 -1.40 -5.90
N VAL A 334 -3.90 -2.16 -6.99
CA VAL A 334 -4.65 -3.41 -7.13
C VAL A 334 -3.74 -4.49 -7.69
N ASP A 335 -3.66 -5.60 -6.98
CA ASP A 335 -2.81 -6.75 -7.31
C ASP A 335 -3.62 -7.97 -7.78
N ILE A 336 -4.87 -8.08 -7.32
CA ILE A 336 -5.83 -9.10 -7.76
C ILE A 336 -6.79 -8.48 -8.77
N ASN A 337 -6.92 -9.14 -9.93
CA ASN A 337 -7.96 -8.84 -10.90
C ASN A 337 -8.87 -10.05 -11.08
N LEU A 338 -9.95 -9.87 -11.84
CA LEU A 338 -10.96 -10.91 -12.06
C LEU A 338 -10.40 -12.22 -12.65
N MET A 339 -9.23 -12.20 -13.32
CA MET A 339 -8.59 -13.44 -13.83
C MET A 339 -8.12 -14.38 -12.70
N ARG A 340 -7.87 -13.84 -11.51
CA ARG A 340 -7.35 -14.60 -10.37
C ARG A 340 -8.45 -15.17 -9.46
N LEU A 341 -9.72 -14.96 -9.79
CA LEU A 341 -10.82 -15.51 -9.00
C LEU A 341 -10.79 -17.05 -9.04
N PRO A 342 -10.86 -17.72 -7.87
CA PRO A 342 -11.08 -19.15 -7.79
C PRO A 342 -12.43 -19.56 -8.40
N ASN A 343 -12.49 -20.74 -9.01
CA ASN A 343 -13.73 -21.24 -9.64
C ASN A 343 -14.87 -21.46 -8.63
N ASP A 344 -14.54 -21.69 -7.36
CA ASP A 344 -15.47 -21.89 -6.25
C ASP A 344 -15.81 -20.57 -5.50
N THR A 345 -15.53 -19.41 -6.11
CA THR A 345 -15.88 -18.10 -5.54
C THR A 345 -17.38 -18.03 -5.26
N HIS A 346 -17.74 -17.59 -4.05
CA HIS A 346 -19.14 -17.48 -3.65
C HIS A 346 -19.91 -16.48 -4.51
N TRP A 347 -21.14 -16.84 -4.91
CA TRP A 347 -21.94 -16.06 -5.85
C TRP A 347 -22.22 -14.62 -5.37
N THR A 348 -22.39 -14.40 -4.07
CA THR A 348 -22.59 -13.05 -3.51
C THR A 348 -21.39 -12.14 -3.80
N LYS A 349 -20.15 -12.67 -3.84
CA LYS A 349 -18.97 -11.87 -4.21
C LYS A 349 -19.02 -11.49 -5.68
N LEU A 350 -19.40 -12.41 -6.54
CA LEU A 350 -19.60 -12.13 -7.97
C LEU A 350 -20.65 -11.04 -8.16
N GLU A 351 -21.78 -11.12 -7.45
CA GLU A 351 -22.82 -10.09 -7.48
C GLU A 351 -22.31 -8.70 -7.05
N LEU A 352 -21.56 -8.62 -5.94
CA LEU A 352 -20.97 -7.36 -5.48
C LEU A 352 -20.00 -6.78 -6.51
N ILE A 353 -19.14 -7.60 -7.09
CA ILE A 353 -18.20 -7.18 -8.14
C ILE A 353 -18.96 -6.69 -9.38
N LEU A 354 -20.01 -7.40 -9.80
CA LEU A 354 -20.82 -7.01 -10.95
C LEU A 354 -21.48 -5.65 -10.73
N LYS A 355 -22.07 -5.46 -9.55
CA LYS A 355 -22.72 -4.21 -9.15
C LYS A 355 -21.75 -3.03 -9.18
N ASP A 356 -20.55 -3.21 -8.65
CA ASP A 356 -19.50 -2.18 -8.63
C ASP A 356 -19.03 -1.82 -10.03
N CYS A 357 -18.79 -2.82 -10.88
CA CYS A 357 -18.44 -2.59 -12.29
C CYS A 357 -19.56 -1.82 -13.02
N LEU A 358 -20.82 -2.19 -12.81
CA LEU A 358 -21.95 -1.48 -13.41
C LEU A 358 -22.06 -0.03 -12.91
N GLN A 359 -21.76 0.24 -11.63
CA GLN A 359 -21.72 1.59 -11.09
C GLN A 359 -20.60 2.44 -11.73
N GLY A 360 -19.41 1.86 -11.90
CA GLY A 360 -18.29 2.52 -12.58
C GLY A 360 -18.58 2.83 -14.05
N LEU A 361 -19.13 1.85 -14.78
CA LEU A 361 -19.53 2.03 -16.18
C LEU A 361 -20.66 3.05 -16.34
N ALA A 362 -21.70 2.97 -15.53
CA ALA A 362 -22.79 3.93 -15.55
C ALA A 362 -22.29 5.37 -15.33
N PHE A 363 -21.30 5.54 -14.44
CA PHE A 363 -20.68 6.84 -14.22
C PHE A 363 -19.94 7.34 -15.46
N LEU A 364 -19.11 6.51 -16.10
CA LEU A 364 -18.40 6.88 -17.33
C LEU A 364 -19.39 7.24 -18.45
N HIS A 365 -20.40 6.39 -18.65
CA HIS A 365 -21.39 6.55 -19.73
C HIS A 365 -22.23 7.82 -19.53
N ALA A 366 -22.60 8.16 -18.28
CA ALA A 366 -23.31 9.40 -17.96
C ALA A 366 -22.50 10.66 -18.31
N HIS A 367 -21.17 10.55 -18.37
CA HIS A 367 -20.26 11.63 -18.75
C HIS A 367 -19.76 11.48 -20.20
N ASN A 368 -20.45 10.70 -21.04
CA ASN A 368 -20.12 10.47 -22.45
C ASN A 368 -18.73 9.85 -22.69
N PHE A 369 -18.26 9.04 -21.76
CA PHE A 369 -17.05 8.23 -21.92
C PHE A 369 -17.40 6.76 -22.10
N VAL A 370 -16.68 6.05 -22.98
CA VAL A 370 -16.81 4.60 -23.19
C VAL A 370 -15.45 3.96 -22.93
N HIS A 371 -15.40 2.90 -22.13
CA HIS A 371 -14.14 2.28 -21.72
C HIS A 371 -13.47 1.48 -22.84
N THR A 372 -14.23 0.74 -23.64
CA THR A 372 -13.84 -0.01 -24.84
C THR A 372 -12.88 -1.21 -24.68
N ASP A 373 -12.21 -1.35 -23.53
CA ASP A 373 -11.36 -2.52 -23.22
C ASP A 373 -11.72 -3.17 -21.87
N ILE A 374 -13.01 -3.32 -21.58
CA ILE A 374 -13.45 -4.11 -20.42
C ILE A 374 -13.10 -5.58 -20.65
N LYS A 375 -12.30 -6.14 -19.75
CA LYS A 375 -11.88 -7.54 -19.72
C LYS A 375 -11.49 -7.93 -18.30
N PRO A 376 -11.38 -9.23 -17.96
CA PRO A 376 -11.10 -9.63 -16.59
C PRO A 376 -9.78 -9.07 -16.02
N ALA A 377 -8.77 -8.85 -16.85
CA ALA A 377 -7.50 -8.24 -16.43
C ALA A 377 -7.63 -6.76 -16.03
N ASN A 378 -8.67 -6.07 -16.52
CA ASN A 378 -8.95 -4.65 -16.27
C ASN A 378 -10.06 -4.45 -15.22
N ILE A 379 -10.45 -5.52 -14.50
CA ILE A 379 -11.38 -5.46 -13.36
C ILE A 379 -10.57 -5.79 -12.11
N GLY A 380 -10.17 -4.76 -11.38
CA GLY A 380 -9.40 -4.86 -10.16
C GLY A 380 -10.28 -5.15 -8.95
N LEU A 381 -9.79 -5.98 -8.03
CA LEU A 381 -10.51 -6.40 -6.82
C LEU A 381 -9.74 -5.91 -5.59
N VAL A 382 -10.35 -4.98 -4.85
CA VAL A 382 -9.80 -4.39 -3.62
C VAL A 382 -10.35 -5.11 -2.40
N ASN A 383 -9.48 -5.43 -1.44
CA ASN A 383 -9.79 -6.15 -0.21
C ASN A 383 -10.41 -7.55 -0.44
N LEU A 384 -10.01 -8.25 -1.51
CA LEU A 384 -10.36 -9.65 -1.70
C LEU A 384 -9.29 -10.56 -1.08
N GLN A 385 -9.69 -11.39 -0.10
CA GLN A 385 -8.88 -12.50 0.35
C GLN A 385 -9.24 -13.78 -0.41
N LEU A 386 -8.27 -14.34 -1.15
CA LEU A 386 -8.46 -15.57 -1.91
C LEU A 386 -8.79 -16.77 -1.01
N SER A 387 -8.21 -16.84 0.18
CA SER A 387 -8.49 -17.90 1.17
C SER A 387 -9.96 -17.96 1.59
N ASN A 388 -10.67 -16.83 1.51
CA ASN A 388 -12.08 -16.73 1.89
C ASN A 388 -12.97 -16.60 0.64
N ALA A 389 -12.45 -16.78 -0.59
CA ALA A 389 -13.21 -16.55 -1.82
C ALA A 389 -14.51 -17.37 -1.90
N SER A 390 -14.52 -18.59 -1.37
CA SER A 390 -15.68 -19.48 -1.33
C SER A 390 -16.69 -19.17 -0.22
N GLN A 391 -16.37 -18.25 0.69
CA GLN A 391 -17.28 -17.80 1.75
C GLN A 391 -18.18 -16.67 1.26
N GLU A 392 -19.36 -16.56 1.88
CA GLU A 392 -20.31 -15.49 1.64
C GLU A 392 -19.69 -14.10 1.87
N ALA A 393 -20.14 -13.13 1.09
CA ALA A 393 -19.65 -11.77 1.18
C ALA A 393 -20.40 -10.99 2.26
N LEU A 394 -19.71 -10.14 3.00
CA LEU A 394 -20.36 -9.09 3.79
C LEU A 394 -20.88 -8.01 2.84
N THR A 395 -22.20 -7.81 2.81
CA THR A 395 -22.89 -6.96 1.83
C THR A 395 -23.24 -5.57 2.34
N ASP A 396 -23.42 -5.41 3.67
CA ASP A 396 -23.89 -4.16 4.28
C ASP A 396 -22.74 -3.26 4.75
N PRO A 397 -22.74 -1.95 4.46
CA PRO A 397 -21.83 -0.99 5.08
C PRO A 397 -22.03 -0.93 6.61
N PRO A 398 -20.97 -0.74 7.42
CA PRO A 398 -19.55 -0.57 7.06
C PRO A 398 -18.79 -1.92 6.92
N LEU A 399 -19.49 -3.04 6.99
CA LEU A 399 -18.90 -4.39 6.95
C LEU A 399 -18.53 -4.83 5.52
N ARG A 400 -19.18 -4.28 4.49
CA ARG A 400 -18.80 -4.49 3.10
C ARG A 400 -17.43 -3.86 2.83
N ARG A 401 -16.46 -4.71 2.50
CA ARG A 401 -15.07 -4.28 2.22
C ARG A 401 -14.60 -4.59 0.80
N LEU A 402 -15.12 -5.66 0.19
CA LEU A 402 -14.85 -6.02 -1.20
C LEU A 402 -15.39 -4.94 -2.13
N THR A 403 -14.50 -4.39 -2.94
CA THR A 403 -14.84 -3.39 -3.96
C THR A 403 -14.20 -3.76 -5.29
N ALA A 404 -14.95 -3.64 -6.39
CA ALA A 404 -14.38 -3.72 -7.73
C ALA A 404 -14.09 -2.33 -8.30
N VAL A 405 -12.96 -2.22 -9.00
CA VAL A 405 -12.48 -0.99 -9.63
C VAL A 405 -12.14 -1.28 -11.10
N ILE A 406 -12.71 -0.49 -12.02
CA ILE A 406 -12.36 -0.54 -13.44
C ILE A 406 -10.97 0.08 -13.62
N LEU A 407 -10.03 -0.71 -14.13
CA LEU A 407 -8.64 -0.34 -14.40
C LEU A 407 -8.46 0.11 -15.86
N ASP A 408 -7.23 0.46 -16.24
CA ASP A 408 -6.85 0.78 -17.64
C ASP A 408 -7.61 1.96 -18.27
N ILE A 409 -7.76 3.02 -17.46
CA ILE A 409 -8.49 4.26 -17.81
C ILE A 409 -7.96 5.01 -19.05
N ASP A 410 -6.76 4.70 -19.54
CA ASP A 410 -6.19 5.22 -20.79
C ASP A 410 -6.69 4.48 -22.06
N SER A 411 -7.53 3.46 -21.88
CA SER A 411 -8.33 2.83 -22.94
C SER A 411 -9.68 3.52 -23.16
N VAL A 412 -10.12 4.38 -22.24
CA VAL A 412 -11.36 5.15 -22.34
C VAL A 412 -11.31 6.10 -23.55
N ILE A 413 -12.44 6.28 -24.23
CA ILE A 413 -12.60 7.26 -25.31
C ILE A 413 -13.86 8.10 -25.12
N PRO A 414 -13.85 9.39 -25.49
CA PRO A 414 -15.05 10.22 -25.44
C PRO A 414 -15.97 9.97 -26.64
N ILE A 415 -17.28 10.04 -26.42
CA ILE A 415 -18.25 10.21 -27.50
C ILE A 415 -18.05 11.63 -28.09
N PRO A 416 -17.86 11.79 -29.41
CA PRO A 416 -17.60 13.09 -29.99
C PRO A 416 -18.74 14.09 -29.74
N SER A 417 -18.39 15.36 -29.52
CA SER A 417 -19.36 16.44 -29.28
C SER A 417 -20.42 16.50 -30.38
N GLY A 418 -21.70 16.59 -29.97
CA GLY A 418 -22.84 16.60 -30.89
C GLY A 418 -23.24 15.23 -31.46
N ARG A 419 -22.59 14.15 -31.02
CA ARG A 419 -22.97 12.76 -31.33
C ARG A 419 -23.46 12.03 -30.09
N THR A 420 -24.15 10.92 -30.32
CA THR A 420 -24.57 9.96 -29.29
C THR A 420 -23.79 8.64 -29.36
N THR A 421 -22.94 8.48 -30.38
CA THR A 421 -22.28 7.24 -30.75
C THR A 421 -20.89 7.50 -31.34
N ILE A 422 -20.04 6.47 -31.27
CA ILE A 422 -18.68 6.40 -31.78
C ILE A 422 -18.66 5.52 -33.03
N LEU A 423 -17.95 5.94 -34.07
CA LEU A 423 -17.76 5.12 -35.28
C LEU A 423 -16.81 3.94 -34.98
N ALA A 424 -17.20 2.71 -35.33
CA ALA A 424 -16.33 1.55 -35.22
C ALA A 424 -15.05 1.72 -36.05
N MET A 425 -13.92 1.40 -35.40
CA MET A 425 -12.61 1.28 -36.03
C MET A 425 -12.10 -0.14 -35.76
N PRO A 426 -12.47 -1.12 -36.60
CA PRO A 426 -12.10 -2.52 -36.39
C PRO A 426 -10.58 -2.68 -36.31
N GLY A 427 -10.11 -3.32 -35.23
CA GLY A 427 -8.71 -3.63 -34.99
C GLY A 427 -7.85 -2.53 -34.37
N THR A 428 -8.43 -1.42 -33.89
CA THR A 428 -7.63 -0.33 -33.28
C THR A 428 -7.67 -0.27 -31.76
N ASN A 429 -8.77 -0.66 -31.10
CA ASN A 429 -8.95 -0.60 -29.65
C ASN A 429 -9.64 -1.87 -29.12
N GLY A 430 -9.35 -2.20 -27.86
CA GLY A 430 -9.99 -3.29 -27.13
C GLY A 430 -9.46 -4.70 -27.43
N THR A 431 -10.01 -5.68 -26.73
CA THR A 431 -9.64 -7.09 -26.84
C THR A 431 -10.72 -7.89 -27.58
N ILE A 432 -10.38 -8.44 -28.76
CA ILE A 432 -11.31 -9.09 -29.72
C ILE A 432 -12.35 -10.01 -29.07
N GLY A 433 -11.97 -10.80 -28.06
CA GLY A 433 -12.88 -11.75 -27.41
C GLY A 433 -14.00 -11.15 -26.58
N PHE A 434 -13.93 -9.85 -26.29
CA PHE A 434 -14.87 -9.10 -25.46
C PHE A 434 -15.65 -8.05 -26.26
N HIS A 435 -15.32 -7.84 -27.54
CA HIS A 435 -16.01 -6.87 -28.38
C HIS A 435 -17.47 -7.25 -28.63
N SER A 436 -18.32 -6.23 -28.62
CA SER A 436 -19.69 -6.31 -29.13
C SER A 436 -19.71 -6.34 -30.66
N PRO A 437 -20.83 -6.76 -31.27
CA PRO A 437 -21.05 -6.64 -32.70
C PRO A 437 -20.90 -5.22 -33.27
N GLU A 438 -21.48 -4.25 -32.59
CA GLU A 438 -21.50 -2.86 -33.03
C GLU A 438 -20.10 -2.22 -33.00
N GLN A 439 -19.25 -2.57 -32.02
CA GLN A 439 -17.88 -2.07 -31.91
C GLN A 439 -16.99 -2.48 -33.11
N GLU A 440 -17.39 -3.50 -33.87
CA GLU A 440 -16.64 -4.06 -35.00
C GLU A 440 -17.31 -3.82 -36.36
N SER A 441 -18.56 -3.36 -36.38
CA SER A 441 -19.36 -3.34 -37.61
C SER A 441 -20.13 -2.05 -37.88
N SER A 442 -20.41 -1.21 -36.87
CA SER A 442 -21.29 -0.05 -36.98
C SER A 442 -20.88 1.11 -36.06
N GLU A 443 -21.83 1.92 -35.61
CA GLU A 443 -21.58 2.86 -34.52
C GLU A 443 -21.92 2.20 -33.19
N PHE A 444 -21.24 2.58 -32.12
CA PHE A 444 -21.42 2.01 -30.78
C PHE A 444 -21.44 3.10 -29.68
N ASP A 445 -21.94 2.74 -28.51
CA ASP A 445 -21.96 3.57 -27.31
C ASP A 445 -21.57 2.74 -26.07
N GLY A 446 -21.85 3.25 -24.87
CA GLY A 446 -21.55 2.57 -23.60
C GLY A 446 -22.09 1.14 -23.48
N ARG A 447 -23.12 0.75 -24.25
CA ARG A 447 -23.65 -0.63 -24.26
C ARG A 447 -22.59 -1.68 -24.62
N THR A 448 -21.55 -1.30 -25.37
CA THR A 448 -20.44 -2.19 -25.67
C THR A 448 -19.67 -2.63 -24.41
N ASP A 449 -19.53 -1.75 -23.42
CA ASP A 449 -18.86 -2.08 -22.16
C ASP A 449 -19.71 -3.05 -21.33
N VAL A 450 -21.04 -2.90 -21.38
CA VAL A 450 -21.99 -3.81 -20.70
C VAL A 450 -21.94 -5.20 -21.33
N TRP A 451 -21.86 -5.29 -22.66
CA TRP A 451 -21.63 -6.54 -23.37
C TRP A 451 -20.32 -7.20 -22.92
N ALA A 452 -19.21 -6.46 -22.94
CA ALA A 452 -17.90 -6.95 -22.54
C ALA A 452 -17.88 -7.43 -21.07
N LEU A 453 -18.57 -6.71 -20.17
CA LEU A 453 -18.75 -7.10 -18.78
C LEU A 453 -19.53 -8.42 -18.65
N GLY A 454 -20.59 -8.61 -19.44
CA GLY A 454 -21.33 -9.87 -19.51
C GLY A 454 -20.43 -11.05 -19.92
N VAL A 455 -19.55 -10.86 -20.90
CA VAL A 455 -18.56 -11.87 -21.31
C VAL A 455 -17.55 -12.16 -20.18
N CYS A 456 -17.13 -11.14 -19.43
CA CYS A 456 -16.25 -11.31 -18.26
C CYS A 456 -16.90 -12.21 -17.20
N PHE A 457 -18.16 -11.96 -16.87
CA PHE A 457 -18.90 -12.70 -15.85
C PHE A 457 -19.27 -14.11 -16.30
N PHE A 458 -19.61 -14.30 -17.58
CA PHE A 458 -19.74 -15.64 -18.17
C PHE A 458 -18.45 -16.44 -17.97
N ARG A 459 -17.29 -15.82 -18.26
CA ARG A 459 -16.00 -16.47 -18.06
C ARG A 459 -15.71 -16.77 -16.59
N ALA A 460 -16.04 -15.85 -15.68
CA ALA A 460 -15.83 -16.07 -14.24
C ALA A 460 -16.69 -17.23 -13.70
N MET A 461 -17.92 -17.38 -14.18
CA MET A 461 -18.84 -18.42 -13.72
C MET A 461 -18.56 -19.80 -14.34
N TYR A 462 -18.21 -19.84 -15.63
CA TYR A 462 -18.11 -21.09 -16.39
C TYR A 462 -16.68 -21.46 -16.80
N ASN A 463 -15.69 -20.67 -16.39
CA ASN A 463 -14.26 -20.83 -16.70
C ASN A 463 -13.95 -20.99 -18.20
N ARG A 464 -14.80 -20.40 -19.07
CA ARG A 464 -14.63 -20.39 -20.53
C ARG A 464 -15.27 -19.16 -21.14
N LEU A 465 -14.85 -18.77 -22.35
CA LEU A 465 -15.60 -17.78 -23.11
C LEU A 465 -16.94 -18.36 -23.61
N PRO A 466 -17.97 -17.54 -23.80
CA PRO A 466 -19.27 -17.97 -24.32
C PRO A 466 -19.18 -18.53 -25.75
N TRP A 467 -18.24 -18.03 -26.55
CA TRP A 467 -17.94 -18.49 -27.92
C TRP A 467 -16.43 -18.64 -28.13
N PHE A 468 -16.06 -19.36 -29.20
CA PHE A 468 -14.67 -19.53 -29.59
C PHE A 468 -14.11 -18.27 -30.26
N LEU A 469 -12.83 -17.99 -30.00
CA LEU A 469 -12.08 -16.98 -30.75
C LEU A 469 -11.62 -17.59 -32.07
N SER A 470 -12.16 -17.08 -33.18
CA SER A 470 -11.77 -17.53 -34.50
C SER A 470 -10.33 -17.14 -34.82
N ARG A 471 -9.59 -18.05 -35.49
CA ARG A 471 -8.28 -17.71 -36.08
C ARG A 471 -8.42 -16.68 -37.21
N SER A 472 -9.61 -16.51 -37.75
CA SER A 472 -9.94 -15.55 -38.81
C SER A 472 -10.25 -14.14 -38.29
N GLY A 473 -10.14 -13.91 -36.97
CA GLY A 473 -10.44 -12.63 -36.32
C GLY A 473 -11.91 -12.49 -35.90
N ASN A 474 -12.31 -11.29 -35.48
CA ASN A 474 -13.69 -11.04 -35.05
C ASN A 474 -14.68 -11.35 -36.20
N PRO A 475 -15.76 -12.12 -35.96
CA PRO A 475 -16.71 -12.46 -37.01
C PRO A 475 -17.39 -11.23 -37.63
N TRP A 476 -17.45 -10.11 -36.90
CA TRP A 476 -18.12 -8.86 -37.29
C TRP A 476 -17.23 -7.89 -38.04
N ASN A 477 -15.93 -8.19 -38.14
CA ASN A 477 -15.02 -7.42 -38.96
C ASN A 477 -15.38 -7.62 -40.44
N ARG A 478 -15.78 -6.52 -41.10
CA ARG A 478 -16.20 -6.53 -42.51
C ARG A 478 -15.13 -7.05 -43.48
N LYS A 479 -13.85 -6.98 -43.08
CA LYS A 479 -12.70 -7.47 -43.88
C LYS A 479 -12.46 -8.98 -43.75
N ASN A 480 -13.16 -9.67 -42.85
CA ASN A 480 -13.01 -11.12 -42.67
C ASN A 480 -13.70 -11.89 -43.82
N PRO A 481 -12.95 -12.66 -44.64
CA PRO A 481 -13.52 -13.39 -45.77
C PRO A 481 -14.43 -14.55 -45.35
N HIS A 482 -14.27 -15.07 -44.13
CA HIS A 482 -15.07 -16.15 -43.57
C HIS A 482 -16.22 -15.66 -42.69
N ARG A 483 -16.50 -14.34 -42.69
CA ARG A 483 -17.46 -13.72 -41.75
C ARG A 483 -18.77 -14.50 -41.65
N VAL A 484 -19.44 -14.82 -42.77
CA VAL A 484 -20.77 -15.45 -42.80
C VAL A 484 -20.81 -16.76 -42.00
N GLN A 485 -19.81 -17.63 -42.18
CA GLN A 485 -19.73 -18.91 -41.47
C GLN A 485 -19.43 -18.70 -39.99
N GLU A 486 -18.53 -17.79 -39.67
CA GLU A 486 -18.18 -17.45 -38.29
C GLU A 486 -19.34 -16.75 -37.57
N GLN A 487 -20.19 -16.00 -38.28
CA GLN A 487 -21.41 -15.41 -37.72
C GLN A 487 -22.40 -16.48 -37.28
N ARG A 488 -22.58 -17.51 -38.10
CA ARG A 488 -23.47 -18.62 -37.78
C ARG A 488 -23.00 -19.37 -36.54
N ARG A 489 -21.70 -19.72 -36.51
CA ARG A 489 -21.07 -20.39 -35.35
C ARG A 489 -21.16 -19.55 -34.09
N PHE A 490 -20.97 -18.24 -34.20
CA PHE A 490 -21.14 -17.31 -33.08
C PHE A 490 -22.57 -17.38 -32.54
N HIS A 491 -23.60 -17.26 -33.38
CA HIS A 491 -25.00 -17.28 -32.92
C HIS A 491 -25.41 -18.62 -32.29
N GLU A 492 -24.93 -19.74 -32.83
CA GLU A 492 -25.12 -21.06 -32.23
C GLU A 492 -24.55 -21.10 -30.80
N LYS A 493 -23.29 -20.68 -30.62
CA LYS A 493 -22.65 -20.65 -29.30
C LYS A 493 -23.21 -19.61 -28.34
N TYR A 494 -23.63 -18.46 -28.86
CA TYR A 494 -24.34 -17.45 -28.08
C TYR A 494 -25.65 -18.02 -27.51
N THR A 495 -26.43 -18.72 -28.34
CA THR A 495 -27.69 -19.34 -27.90
C THR A 495 -27.46 -20.41 -26.83
N GLU A 496 -26.45 -21.28 -27.01
CA GLU A 496 -26.04 -22.25 -26.00
C GLU A 496 -25.64 -21.57 -24.67
N ALA A 497 -24.87 -20.49 -24.74
CA ALA A 497 -24.43 -19.74 -23.57
C ALA A 497 -25.61 -19.11 -22.81
N ILE A 498 -26.59 -18.53 -23.53
CA ILE A 498 -27.79 -17.94 -22.92
C ILE A 498 -28.67 -19.02 -22.27
N SER A 499 -28.86 -20.17 -22.92
CA SER A 499 -29.60 -21.30 -22.33
C SER A 499 -28.92 -21.77 -21.03
N GLN A 500 -27.60 -21.89 -21.03
CA GLN A 500 -26.85 -22.27 -19.85
C GLN A 500 -27.03 -21.28 -18.69
N ILE A 501 -27.03 -19.97 -18.96
CA ILE A 501 -27.30 -18.94 -17.95
C ILE A 501 -28.72 -19.07 -17.39
N GLN A 502 -29.72 -19.33 -18.24
CA GLN A 502 -31.11 -19.44 -17.81
C GLN A 502 -31.37 -20.67 -16.94
N ASP A 503 -30.66 -21.77 -17.20
CA ASP A 503 -30.78 -23.03 -16.44
C ASP A 503 -30.02 -22.99 -15.10
N ASP A 504 -29.07 -22.07 -14.94
CA ASP A 504 -28.29 -21.92 -13.70
C ASP A 504 -29.11 -21.20 -12.61
N LYS A 505 -29.40 -21.92 -11.53
CA LYS A 505 -30.20 -21.42 -10.38
C LYS A 505 -29.57 -20.20 -9.69
N HIS A 506 -28.25 -20.06 -9.73
CA HIS A 506 -27.55 -18.91 -9.12
C HIS A 506 -27.56 -17.70 -10.05
N ALA A 507 -27.46 -17.90 -11.36
CA ALA A 507 -27.65 -16.83 -12.34
C ALA A 507 -29.11 -16.35 -12.41
N GLY A 508 -30.06 -17.28 -12.29
CA GLY A 508 -31.50 -17.01 -12.31
C GLY A 508 -32.00 -16.17 -11.14
N ARG A 509 -31.37 -16.24 -9.95
CA ARG A 509 -31.71 -15.39 -8.79
C ARG A 509 -31.38 -13.91 -9.01
N ALA A 510 -30.26 -13.61 -9.68
CA ALA A 510 -29.92 -12.22 -10.05
C ALA A 510 -30.88 -11.64 -11.10
N CYS A 511 -31.44 -12.50 -11.97
CA CYS A 511 -32.44 -12.11 -12.96
C CYS A 511 -33.87 -11.99 -12.39
N SER A 512 -34.24 -12.80 -11.39
CA SER A 512 -35.63 -12.84 -10.87
C SER A 512 -36.02 -11.58 -10.11
N ASP A 513 -35.06 -10.86 -9.54
CA ASP A 513 -35.33 -9.59 -8.83
C ASP A 513 -35.28 -8.36 -9.77
N ALA A 514 -34.86 -8.53 -11.02
CA ALA A 514 -34.57 -7.42 -11.94
C ALA A 514 -35.38 -7.40 -13.25
N MET A 515 -36.22 -8.38 -13.57
CA MET A 515 -36.95 -8.41 -14.84
C MET A 515 -38.48 -8.42 -14.73
N SER A 516 -39.08 -7.29 -15.12
CA SER A 516 -40.21 -7.31 -16.05
C SER A 516 -39.69 -7.70 -17.44
N PRO A 517 -40.45 -8.46 -18.25
CA PRO A 517 -39.91 -9.14 -19.43
C PRO A 517 -39.48 -8.14 -20.52
N ILE A 518 -38.18 -8.08 -20.78
CA ILE A 518 -37.63 -7.42 -21.97
C ILE A 518 -37.69 -8.43 -23.11
N SER A 519 -38.55 -8.14 -24.09
CA SER A 519 -38.62 -8.89 -25.35
C SER A 519 -37.25 -8.92 -26.06
N PRO A 520 -36.90 -10.01 -26.75
CA PRO A 520 -35.64 -10.08 -27.48
C PRO A 520 -35.57 -8.98 -28.54
N PRO A 521 -34.37 -8.41 -28.81
CA PRO A 521 -34.19 -7.44 -29.87
C PRO A 521 -34.53 -8.10 -31.21
N VAL A 522 -35.49 -7.52 -31.92
CA VAL A 522 -35.76 -7.83 -33.32
C VAL A 522 -34.58 -7.29 -34.13
N ILE A 523 -33.90 -8.18 -34.84
CA ILE A 523 -32.82 -7.88 -35.80
C ILE A 523 -33.38 -7.10 -36.98
#